data_AF-F2USU7-F1
#
_entry.id   AF-F2USU7-F1
#
_cell.length_a   1.000
_cell.length_b   1.000
_cell.length_c   1.000
_cell.angle_alpha   90.00
_cell.angle_beta   90.00
_cell.angle_gamma   90.00
#
_symmetry.space_group_name_H-M   'P 1'
#
loop_
_entity.id
_entity.type
_entity.pdbx_description
1 polymer ?
#
loop_
_entity_poly.entity_id
_entity_poly.type
_entity_poly.pdbx_seq_one_letter_code
_entity_poly.pdbx_strand_id
1 'polypeptide(L)'
;MPLLSRIIFDAHDQDKSGNIDASELKAIVYKLGHPMSDEEIETSLRIIDKDQSGKITYDEFKKWWAQKDRFQVLKDEQENQKKAEEWAQWLQVTTDHFNYFDKDRNGAISREEFASLYDNLKQSYDLGSLDDALAELDANHDGSISLKEYVRWLRGRTGN
;
A
#
# COMPACT_ATOMS: atom_id res chain seq x y z
N MET A 1 0.33 4.53 -29.10
CA MET A 1 -1.14 4.71 -29.09
C MET A 1 -1.54 6.19 -29.28
N PRO A 2 -1.18 6.90 -30.37
CA PRO A 2 -1.42 8.35 -30.49
C PRO A 2 -2.84 8.72 -30.99
N LEU A 3 -3.58 7.76 -31.56
CA LEU A 3 -4.88 8.03 -32.19
C LEU A 3 -6.02 8.20 -31.17
N LEU A 4 -5.99 7.42 -30.08
CA LEU A 4 -7.00 7.49 -29.03
C LEU A 4 -6.98 8.83 -28.28
N SER A 5 -5.81 9.43 -28.05
CA SER A 5 -5.73 10.71 -27.35
C SER A 5 -6.41 11.84 -28.13
N ARG A 6 -6.27 11.87 -29.47
CA ARG A 6 -6.95 12.87 -30.30
C ARG A 6 -8.46 12.68 -30.32
N ILE A 7 -8.91 11.44 -30.46
CA ILE A 7 -10.34 11.12 -30.48
C ILE A 7 -11.00 11.48 -29.14
N ILE A 8 -10.36 11.16 -28.02
CA ILE A 8 -10.89 11.49 -26.68
C ILE A 8 -10.85 13.00 -26.43
N PHE A 9 -9.80 13.68 -26.86
CA PHE A 9 -9.68 15.14 -26.76
C PHE A 9 -10.80 15.83 -27.55
N ASP A 10 -10.91 15.54 -28.85
CA ASP A 10 -11.90 16.19 -29.72
C ASP A 10 -13.36 15.80 -29.37
N ALA A 11 -13.57 14.65 -28.71
CA ALA A 11 -14.90 14.24 -28.24
C ALA A 11 -15.35 14.95 -26.95
N HIS A 12 -14.42 15.57 -26.22
CA HIS A 12 -14.67 16.19 -24.92
C HIS A 12 -14.40 17.69 -24.86
N ASP A 13 -13.65 18.24 -25.82
CA ASP A 13 -13.59 19.67 -26.14
C ASP A 13 -14.95 20.12 -26.72
N GLN A 14 -15.93 20.35 -25.83
CA GLN A 14 -17.32 20.63 -26.22
C GLN A 14 -17.46 22.03 -26.81
N ASP A 15 -16.65 22.96 -26.32
CA ASP A 15 -16.64 24.34 -26.78
C ASP A 15 -15.76 24.55 -28.03
N LYS A 16 -15.04 23.50 -28.48
CA LYS A 16 -14.06 23.55 -29.57
C LYS A 16 -13.01 24.64 -29.35
N SER A 17 -12.72 24.95 -28.10
CA SER A 17 -11.69 25.93 -27.75
C SER A 17 -10.29 25.44 -28.09
N GLY A 18 -10.14 24.14 -28.40
CA GLY A 18 -8.85 23.51 -28.63
C GLY A 18 -8.08 23.25 -27.34
N ASN A 19 -8.75 23.35 -26.19
CA ASN A 19 -8.22 23.11 -24.85
C ASN A 19 -9.26 22.34 -24.01
N ILE A 20 -8.81 21.66 -22.97
CA ILE A 20 -9.66 20.95 -22.01
C ILE A 20 -9.65 21.70 -20.68
N ASP A 21 -10.83 22.01 -20.16
CA ASP A 21 -10.99 22.56 -18.82
C ASP A 21 -11.13 21.47 -17.72
N ALA A 22 -11.25 21.90 -16.47
CA ALA A 22 -11.37 21.00 -15.32
C ALA A 22 -12.59 20.07 -15.38
N SER A 23 -13.71 20.60 -15.85
CA SER A 23 -14.98 19.88 -15.95
C SER A 23 -14.91 18.84 -17.08
N GLU A 24 -14.30 19.22 -18.20
CA GLU A 24 -14.06 18.34 -19.34
C GLU A 24 -13.06 17.23 -19.01
N LEU A 25 -11.99 17.54 -18.26
CA LEU A 25 -11.04 16.53 -17.76
C LEU A 25 -11.74 15.53 -16.85
N LYS A 26 -12.58 16.00 -15.92
CA LYS A 26 -13.36 15.14 -15.03
C LYS A 26 -14.26 14.19 -15.81
N ALA A 27 -14.94 14.70 -16.86
CA ALA A 27 -15.77 13.89 -17.72
C ALA A 27 -14.98 12.81 -18.49
N ILE A 28 -13.79 13.14 -18.99
CA ILE A 28 -12.87 12.20 -19.64
C ILE A 28 -12.49 11.07 -18.66
N VAL A 29 -12.03 11.41 -17.47
CA VAL A 29 -11.52 10.46 -16.48
C VAL A 29 -12.66 9.55 -15.96
N TYR A 30 -13.85 10.11 -15.74
CA TYR A 30 -15.05 9.36 -15.39
C TYR A 30 -15.45 8.36 -16.50
N LYS A 31 -15.43 8.77 -17.77
CA LYS A 31 -15.81 7.92 -18.91
C LYS A 31 -14.79 6.79 -19.17
N LEU A 32 -13.56 6.96 -18.71
CA LEU A 32 -12.52 5.92 -18.71
C LEU A 32 -12.62 4.96 -17.52
N GLY A 33 -13.68 5.07 -16.72
CA GLY A 33 -13.97 4.16 -15.61
C GLY A 33 -13.19 4.46 -14.34
N HIS A 34 -12.56 5.64 -14.24
CA HIS A 34 -11.82 6.07 -13.05
C HIS A 34 -12.47 7.35 -12.51
N PRO A 35 -13.53 7.27 -11.68
CA PRO A 35 -14.12 8.45 -11.07
C PRO A 35 -13.12 9.07 -10.08
N MET A 36 -12.73 10.31 -10.33
CA MET A 36 -11.91 11.12 -9.43
C MET A 36 -12.76 12.21 -8.77
N SER A 37 -12.40 12.56 -7.55
CA SER A 37 -12.97 13.70 -6.81
C SER A 37 -12.52 15.04 -7.41
N ASP A 38 -13.21 16.12 -7.07
CA ASP A 38 -12.88 17.46 -7.59
C ASP A 38 -11.47 17.91 -7.16
N GLU A 39 -11.04 17.52 -5.96
CA GLU A 39 -9.70 17.80 -5.43
C GLU A 39 -8.60 17.05 -6.21
N GLU A 40 -8.85 15.80 -6.58
CA GLU A 40 -7.93 15.00 -7.40
C GLU A 40 -7.81 15.53 -8.83
N ILE A 41 -8.93 16.01 -9.39
CA ILE A 41 -8.95 16.66 -10.70
C ILE A 41 -8.20 17.99 -10.67
N GLU A 42 -8.39 18.82 -9.64
CA GLU A 42 -7.66 20.08 -9.48
C GLU A 42 -6.15 19.85 -9.34
N THR A 43 -5.76 18.83 -8.58
CA THR A 43 -4.36 18.43 -8.45
C THR A 43 -3.80 17.93 -9.79
N SER A 44 -4.57 17.11 -10.51
CA SER A 44 -4.18 16.61 -11.83
C SER A 44 -4.01 17.74 -12.83
N LEU A 45 -4.92 18.72 -12.83
CA LEU A 45 -4.81 19.91 -13.67
C LEU A 45 -3.50 20.64 -13.42
N ARG A 46 -3.16 20.94 -12.16
CA ARG A 46 -1.90 21.61 -11.81
C ARG A 46 -0.66 20.83 -12.25
N ILE A 47 -0.74 19.50 -12.31
CA ILE A 47 0.36 18.64 -12.75
C ILE A 47 0.51 18.67 -14.27
N ILE A 48 -0.62 18.68 -15.00
CA ILE A 48 -0.69 18.61 -16.46
C ILE A 48 -0.44 19.98 -17.10
N ASP A 49 -1.06 21.03 -16.54
CA ASP A 49 -0.95 22.44 -16.93
C ASP A 49 0.42 22.97 -16.55
N LYS A 50 1.38 22.85 -17.46
CA LYS A 50 2.78 23.27 -17.22
C LYS A 50 2.97 24.76 -17.43
N ASP A 51 2.15 25.35 -18.29
CA ASP A 51 2.20 26.78 -18.56
C ASP A 51 1.33 27.62 -17.60
N GLN A 52 0.61 26.97 -16.68
CA GLN A 52 -0.29 27.59 -15.70
C GLN A 52 -1.36 28.45 -16.38
N SER A 53 -1.76 28.08 -17.59
CA SER A 53 -2.80 28.78 -18.34
C SER A 53 -4.20 28.56 -17.77
N GLY A 54 -4.36 27.57 -16.87
CA GLY A 54 -5.65 27.13 -16.34
C GLY A 54 -6.44 26.28 -17.32
N LYS A 55 -5.86 25.90 -18.46
CA LYS A 55 -6.47 25.08 -19.51
C LYS A 55 -5.47 24.05 -20.01
N ILE A 56 -5.90 22.83 -20.29
CA ILE A 56 -5.01 21.78 -20.81
C ILE A 56 -5.00 21.85 -22.34
N THR A 57 -3.87 22.20 -22.92
CA THR A 57 -3.69 22.15 -24.38
C THR A 57 -3.61 20.71 -24.89
N TYR A 58 -3.83 20.47 -26.20
CA TYR A 58 -3.70 19.13 -26.78
C TYR A 58 -2.30 18.52 -26.58
N ASP A 59 -1.23 19.33 -26.60
CA ASP A 59 0.14 18.83 -26.43
C ASP A 59 0.38 18.37 -24.98
N GLU A 60 -0.13 19.11 -24.00
CA GLU A 60 -0.11 18.74 -22.59
C GLU A 60 -0.97 17.52 -22.32
N PHE A 61 -2.19 17.49 -22.85
CA PHE A 61 -3.08 16.32 -22.77
C PHE A 61 -2.41 15.10 -23.38
N LYS A 62 -1.77 15.23 -24.55
CA LYS A 62 -1.08 14.13 -25.23
C LYS A 62 0.15 13.66 -24.44
N LYS A 63 0.93 14.56 -23.85
CA LYS A 63 2.07 14.22 -22.99
C LYS A 63 1.59 13.48 -21.75
N TRP A 64 0.56 13.99 -21.09
CA TRP A 64 -0.09 13.32 -19.99
C TRP A 64 -0.62 11.95 -20.45
N TRP A 65 -1.36 11.86 -21.56
CA TRP A 65 -1.93 10.63 -22.11
C TRP A 65 -0.92 9.58 -22.57
N ALA A 66 0.26 10.01 -22.97
CA ALA A 66 1.34 9.11 -23.32
C ALA A 66 2.05 8.54 -22.09
N GLN A 67 1.92 9.14 -20.90
CA GLN A 67 2.44 8.55 -19.66
C GLN A 67 1.65 7.28 -19.34
N LYS A 68 2.34 6.14 -19.29
CA LYS A 68 1.75 4.85 -18.92
C LYS A 68 1.38 4.76 -17.43
N ASP A 69 1.89 5.65 -16.58
CA ASP A 69 1.88 5.53 -15.12
C ASP A 69 0.99 6.56 -14.39
N ARG A 70 0.03 7.17 -15.08
CA ARG A 70 -0.82 8.27 -14.55
C ARG A 70 -1.64 7.91 -13.32
N PHE A 71 -1.91 6.61 -13.15
CA PHE A 71 -2.71 6.04 -12.07
C PHE A 71 -1.89 5.12 -11.17
N GLN A 72 -0.60 4.93 -11.44
CA GLN A 72 0.23 4.03 -10.64
C GLN A 72 0.60 4.68 -9.31
N VAL A 73 0.92 5.98 -9.30
CA VAL A 73 1.23 6.72 -8.08
C VAL A 73 0.06 6.70 -7.08
N LEU A 74 -1.18 6.92 -7.56
CA LEU A 74 -2.37 6.93 -6.70
C LEU A 74 -2.77 5.52 -6.22
N LYS A 75 -2.58 4.49 -7.06
CA LYS A 75 -2.84 3.10 -6.67
C LYS A 75 -1.78 2.58 -5.71
N ASP A 76 -0.53 2.95 -5.90
CA ASP A 76 0.58 2.54 -5.03
C ASP A 76 0.48 3.25 -3.67
N GLU A 77 0.03 4.50 -3.62
CA GLU A 77 -0.17 5.23 -2.36
C GLU A 77 -1.38 4.67 -1.59
N GLN A 78 -2.52 4.42 -2.24
CA GLN A 78 -3.66 3.75 -1.59
C GLN A 78 -3.34 2.32 -1.16
N GLU A 79 -2.63 1.55 -1.99
CA GLU A 79 -2.24 0.18 -1.64
C GLU A 79 -1.21 0.15 -0.51
N ASN A 80 -0.23 1.06 -0.52
CA ASN A 80 0.74 1.18 0.58
C ASN A 80 0.07 1.66 1.86
N GLN A 81 -0.88 2.60 1.77
CA GLN A 81 -1.62 3.08 2.93
C GLN A 81 -2.52 1.97 3.49
N LYS A 82 -3.26 1.27 2.63
CA LYS A 82 -4.09 0.13 3.05
C LYS A 82 -3.24 -1.00 3.64
N LYS A 83 -2.11 -1.33 3.01
CA LYS A 83 -1.14 -2.29 3.57
C LYS A 83 -0.56 -1.81 4.89
N ALA A 84 -0.28 -0.51 5.05
CA ALA A 84 0.22 0.05 6.30
C ALA A 84 -0.83 0.01 7.41
N GLU A 85 -2.10 0.24 7.09
CA GLU A 85 -3.23 0.13 8.02
C GLU A 85 -3.48 -1.33 8.43
N GLU A 86 -3.51 -2.26 7.46
CA GLU A 86 -3.59 -3.70 7.72
C GLU A 86 -2.40 -4.18 8.56
N TRP A 87 -1.20 -3.68 8.26
CA TRP A 87 0.01 -3.96 9.02
C TRP A 87 -0.06 -3.43 10.45
N ALA A 88 -0.57 -2.21 10.65
CA ALA A 88 -0.73 -1.64 11.98
C ALA A 88 -1.73 -2.46 12.82
N GLN A 89 -2.85 -2.86 12.23
CA GLN A 89 -3.85 -3.71 12.89
C GLN A 89 -3.28 -5.08 13.25
N TRP A 90 -2.57 -5.72 12.31
CA TRP A 90 -1.95 -7.02 12.55
C TRP A 90 -0.84 -6.94 13.59
N LEU A 91 0.00 -5.90 13.55
CA LEU A 91 1.02 -5.65 14.56
C LEU A 91 0.40 -5.49 15.93
N GLN A 92 -0.72 -4.78 16.05
CA GLN A 92 -1.39 -4.59 17.32
C GLN A 92 -1.90 -5.90 17.90
N VAL A 93 -2.63 -6.71 17.10
CA VAL A 93 -3.12 -8.04 17.53
C VAL A 93 -1.96 -8.97 17.89
N THR A 94 -0.88 -8.96 17.10
CA THR A 94 0.30 -9.80 17.35
C THR A 94 1.06 -9.35 18.59
N THR A 95 1.16 -8.03 18.82
CA THR A 95 1.79 -7.46 20.01
C THR A 95 0.98 -7.75 21.25
N ASP A 96 -0.36 -7.66 21.20
CA ASP A 96 -1.22 -8.04 22.32
C ASP A 96 -1.12 -9.53 22.63
N HIS A 97 -1.03 -10.37 21.60
CA HIS A 97 -0.80 -11.80 21.76
C HIS A 97 0.60 -12.09 22.35
N PHE A 98 1.62 -11.36 21.91
CA PHE A 98 2.97 -11.45 22.47
C PHE A 98 3.00 -11.02 23.94
N ASN A 99 2.39 -9.89 24.27
CA ASN A 99 2.25 -9.35 25.63
C ASN A 99 1.43 -10.25 26.57
N TYR A 100 0.60 -11.15 26.02
CA TYR A 100 -0.09 -12.16 26.81
C TYR A 100 0.87 -13.22 27.36
N PHE A 101 1.91 -13.57 26.61
CA PHE A 101 2.91 -14.55 27.00
C PHE A 101 4.12 -13.94 27.72
N ASP A 102 4.46 -12.69 27.39
CA ASP A 102 5.44 -11.86 28.09
C ASP A 102 4.87 -11.41 29.45
N LYS A 103 5.14 -12.21 30.51
CA LYS A 103 4.56 -12.02 31.84
C LYS A 103 5.21 -10.87 32.58
N ASP A 104 6.50 -10.65 32.35
CA ASP A 104 7.25 -9.56 32.96
C ASP A 104 7.15 -8.24 32.16
N ARG A 105 6.58 -8.31 30.94
CA ARG A 105 6.33 -7.19 30.03
C ARG A 105 7.62 -6.46 29.66
N ASN A 106 8.72 -7.19 29.59
CA ASN A 106 10.01 -6.63 29.24
C ASN A 106 10.17 -6.38 27.72
N GLY A 107 9.22 -6.84 26.89
CA GLY A 107 9.21 -6.70 25.44
C GLY A 107 9.96 -7.81 24.69
N ALA A 108 10.38 -8.86 25.40
CA ALA A 108 11.10 -10.03 24.91
C ALA A 108 10.61 -11.29 25.63
N ILE A 109 10.30 -12.34 24.88
CA ILE A 109 9.91 -13.62 25.47
C ILE A 109 11.19 -14.36 25.87
N SER A 110 11.38 -14.54 27.16
CA SER A 110 12.46 -15.36 27.72
C SER A 110 12.27 -16.84 27.36
N ARG A 111 13.33 -17.66 27.51
CA ARG A 111 13.25 -19.10 27.26
C ARG A 111 12.19 -19.80 28.11
N GLU A 112 12.00 -19.33 29.34
CA GLU A 112 11.00 -19.83 30.28
C GLU A 112 9.57 -19.51 29.83
N GLU A 113 9.35 -18.31 29.32
CA GLU A 113 8.06 -17.87 28.77
C GLU A 113 7.77 -18.52 27.41
N PHE A 114 8.81 -18.76 26.62
CA PHE A 114 8.72 -19.41 25.32
C PHE A 114 8.11 -20.81 25.41
N ALA A 115 8.34 -21.57 26.49
CA ALA A 115 7.73 -22.88 26.64
C ALA A 115 6.19 -22.83 26.62
N SER A 116 5.59 -21.77 27.19
CA SER A 116 4.14 -21.57 27.19
C SER A 116 3.64 -21.10 25.82
N LEU A 117 4.39 -20.22 25.16
CA LEU A 117 4.11 -19.80 23.79
C LEU A 117 4.21 -20.99 22.82
N TYR A 118 5.23 -21.82 22.93
CA TYR A 118 5.47 -23.00 22.11
C TYR A 118 4.34 -24.02 22.20
N ASP A 119 3.82 -24.26 23.42
CA ASP A 119 2.69 -25.17 23.62
C ASP A 119 1.40 -24.68 22.92
N ASN A 120 1.22 -23.36 22.84
CA ASN A 120 0.13 -22.75 22.10
C ASN A 120 0.38 -22.79 20.58
N LEU A 121 1.59 -22.44 20.14
CA LEU A 121 1.93 -22.38 18.72
C LEU A 121 1.96 -23.77 18.06
N LYS A 122 2.45 -24.82 18.73
CA LYS A 122 2.46 -26.19 18.18
C LYS A 122 1.06 -26.75 17.89
N GLN A 123 0.01 -26.16 18.47
CA GLN A 123 -1.38 -26.54 18.17
C GLN A 123 -1.84 -26.00 16.81
N SER A 124 -1.22 -24.90 16.35
CA SER A 124 -1.59 -24.22 15.10
C SER A 124 -0.55 -24.41 13.99
N TYR A 125 0.71 -24.68 14.36
CA TYR A 125 1.84 -24.76 13.44
C TYR A 125 2.68 -26.02 13.72
N ASP A 126 3.18 -26.64 12.66
CA ASP A 126 4.19 -27.70 12.77
C ASP A 126 5.54 -27.05 13.13
N LEU A 127 5.82 -27.08 14.44
CA LEU A 127 7.06 -26.63 15.05
C LEU A 127 7.78 -27.89 15.53
N GLY A 128 9.00 -28.11 15.06
CA GLY A 128 9.79 -29.33 15.30
C GLY A 128 10.10 -29.58 16.78
N SER A 129 11.37 -29.46 17.19
CA SER A 129 11.67 -29.39 18.62
C SER A 129 11.58 -27.95 19.15
N LEU A 130 11.49 -27.80 20.46
CA LEU A 130 11.51 -26.47 21.10
C LEU A 130 12.81 -25.72 20.77
N ASP A 131 13.93 -26.42 20.69
CA ASP A 131 15.22 -25.83 20.32
C ASP A 131 15.27 -25.45 18.82
N ASP A 132 14.63 -26.23 17.94
CA ASP A 132 14.52 -25.85 16.51
C ASP A 132 13.65 -24.61 16.33
N ALA A 133 12.52 -24.54 17.04
CA ALA A 133 11.64 -23.38 17.00
C ALA A 133 12.32 -22.14 17.59
N LEU A 134 13.05 -22.29 18.71
CA LEU A 134 13.89 -21.21 19.24
C LEU A 134 14.92 -20.77 18.21
N ALA A 135 15.64 -21.69 17.55
CA ALA A 135 16.64 -21.33 16.54
C ALA A 135 16.03 -20.64 15.30
N GLU A 136 14.77 -20.95 14.95
CA GLU A 136 14.05 -20.27 13.87
C GLU A 136 13.56 -18.86 14.27
N LEU A 137 13.18 -18.67 15.53
CA LEU A 137 12.62 -17.42 16.05
C LEU A 137 13.71 -16.46 16.54
N ASP A 138 14.70 -16.95 17.28
CA ASP A 138 15.84 -16.20 17.81
C ASP A 138 16.93 -16.04 16.75
N ALA A 139 16.72 -15.08 15.84
CA ALA A 139 17.62 -14.83 14.71
C ALA A 139 18.91 -14.11 15.12
N ASN A 140 18.91 -13.36 16.23
CA ASN A 140 20.09 -12.70 16.75
C ASN A 140 20.88 -13.57 17.76
N HIS A 141 20.33 -14.73 18.13
CA HIS A 141 20.89 -15.70 19.07
C HIS A 141 21.18 -15.07 20.45
N ASP A 142 20.34 -14.12 20.86
CA ASP A 142 20.46 -13.47 22.17
C ASP A 142 19.80 -14.27 23.31
N GLY A 143 19.15 -15.38 22.97
CA GLY A 143 18.49 -16.29 23.90
C GLY A 143 17.10 -15.83 24.35
N SER A 144 16.60 -14.73 23.78
CA SER A 144 15.26 -14.21 23.98
C SER A 144 14.60 -13.97 22.62
N ILE A 145 13.28 -14.00 22.57
CA ILE A 145 12.56 -13.70 21.33
C ILE A 145 11.96 -12.31 21.44
N SER A 146 12.55 -11.36 20.73
CA SER A 146 11.99 -10.02 20.65
C SER A 146 10.70 -10.00 19.82
N LEU A 147 9.83 -9.01 20.06
CA LEU A 147 8.64 -8.79 19.23
C LEU A 147 9.00 -8.70 17.72
N LYS A 148 10.14 -8.08 17.40
CA LYS A 148 10.64 -7.93 16.03
C LYS A 148 10.94 -9.27 15.37
N GLU A 149 11.50 -10.20 16.12
CA GLU A 149 11.82 -11.56 15.68
C GLU A 149 10.57 -12.41 15.51
N TYR A 150 9.70 -12.38 16.52
CA TYR A 150 8.40 -13.05 16.47
C TYR A 150 7.57 -12.61 15.25
N VAL A 151 7.51 -11.29 15.00
CA VAL A 151 6.82 -10.71 13.85
C VAL A 151 7.46 -11.15 12.53
N ARG A 152 8.80 -11.15 12.44
CA ARG A 152 9.52 -11.59 11.24
C ARG A 152 9.24 -13.06 10.93
N TRP A 153 9.24 -13.90 11.96
CA TRP A 153 8.95 -15.33 11.84
C TRP A 153 7.51 -15.59 11.41
N LEU A 154 6.53 -14.95 12.05
CA LEU A 154 5.12 -15.08 11.68
C LEU A 154 4.85 -14.65 10.24
N ARG A 155 5.42 -13.52 9.81
CA ARG A 155 5.30 -13.03 8.43
C ARG A 155 5.84 -14.03 7.40
N GLY A 156 6.92 -14.75 7.73
CA GLY A 156 7.48 -15.78 6.87
C GLY A 156 6.56 -16.99 6.66
N ARG A 157 5.65 -17.26 7.59
CA ARG A 157 4.69 -18.39 7.55
C ARG A 157 3.28 -17.99 7.09
N THR A 158 2.83 -16.77 7.36
CA THR A 158 1.49 -16.28 6.94
C THR A 158 1.47 -15.69 5.54
N GLY A 159 2.63 -15.38 4.96
CA GLY A 159 2.76 -14.91 3.58
C GLY A 159 2.85 -16.05 2.56
N ASN A 160 1.73 -16.70 2.26
CA ASN A 160 1.48 -17.41 1.00
C ASN A 160 0.04 -17.16 0.54
#